data_AF-A0A0Q3US30-F1
#
_entry.id   AF-A0A0Q3US30-F1
#
_cell.length_a   1.000
_cell.length_b   1.000
_cell.length_c   1.000
_cell.angle_alpha   90.00
_cell.angle_beta   90.00
_cell.angle_gamma   90.00
#
_symmetry.space_group_name_H-M   'P 1'
#
loop_
_entity.id
_entity.type
_entity.pdbx_description
1 polymer ?
#
loop_
_entity_poly.entity_id
_entity_poly.type
_entity_poly.pdbx_seq_one_letter_code
_entity_poly.pdbx_strand_id
1 'polypeptide(L)'
;MPDVSDRIEKETLDGPIVKQLERGGREVVKLDWREHITVPLQTDLRKFRSYKGGSVRDLLRAMRNKKHHYRELPPEVQETLGSIPDDFVCYFTARFPQLLLHTYHAMHICCHERLFQHYYDEDSAELSLAGDTV
;
A
#
# COMPACT_ATOMS: atom_id res chain seq x y z
N MET A 1 4.81 3.49 4.28
CA MET A 1 5.23 2.31 3.50
C MET A 1 5.82 2.66 2.12
N PRO A 2 6.88 3.50 2.00
CA PRO A 2 7.61 3.62 0.72
C PRO A 2 8.29 2.30 0.34
N ASP A 3 8.95 1.66 1.31
CA ASP A 3 9.74 0.43 1.13
C ASP A 3 8.93 -0.71 0.52
N VAL A 4 7.70 -0.91 1.01
CA VAL A 4 6.77 -1.93 0.49
C VAL A 4 6.39 -1.62 -0.96
N SER A 5 6.01 -0.38 -1.26
CA SER A 5 5.63 0.01 -2.63
C SER A 5 6.81 -0.17 -3.60
N ASP A 6 8.00 0.26 -3.23
CA ASP A 6 9.20 0.17 -4.07
C ASP A 6 9.62 -1.29 -4.29
N ARG A 7 9.45 -2.17 -3.29
CA ARG A 7 9.68 -3.61 -3.42
C ARG A 7 8.67 -4.28 -4.36
N ILE A 8 7.40 -3.90 -4.27
CA ILE A 8 6.30 -4.42 -5.11
C ILE A 8 6.37 -3.90 -6.56
N GLU A 9 6.97 -2.73 -6.80
CA GLU A 9 7.16 -2.22 -8.18
C GLU A 9 8.11 -3.09 -9.01
N LYS A 10 9.09 -3.74 -8.35
CA LYS A 10 10.04 -4.65 -9.00
C LYS A 10 9.49 -6.07 -9.21
N GLU A 11 8.36 -6.40 -8.59
CA GLU A 11 7.75 -7.72 -8.68
C GLU A 11 6.86 -7.92 -9.90
N THR A 12 6.83 -9.16 -10.38
CA THR A 12 5.89 -9.60 -11.42
C THR A 12 4.48 -9.69 -10.85
N LEU A 13 3.47 -9.48 -11.70
CA LEU A 13 2.05 -9.57 -11.28
C LEU A 13 1.68 -10.96 -10.73
N ASP A 14 2.36 -12.00 -11.21
CA ASP A 14 2.15 -13.38 -10.79
C ASP A 14 3.12 -13.83 -9.68
N GLY A 15 3.96 -12.91 -9.20
CA GLY A 15 4.93 -13.14 -8.14
C GLY A 15 4.24 -13.44 -6.81
N PRO A 16 4.89 -14.21 -5.92
CA PRO A 16 4.30 -14.66 -4.65
C PRO A 16 3.90 -13.48 -3.76
N ILE A 17 4.68 -12.40 -3.74
CA ILE A 17 4.40 -11.18 -2.95
C ILE A 17 3.12 -10.50 -3.44
N VAL A 18 2.96 -10.31 -4.75
CA VAL A 18 1.76 -9.66 -5.32
C VAL A 18 0.54 -10.54 -5.11
N LYS A 19 0.66 -11.86 -5.31
CA LYS A 19 -0.42 -12.81 -5.02
C LYS A 19 -0.87 -12.76 -3.57
N GLN A 20 0.08 -12.75 -2.63
CA GLN A 20 -0.23 -12.69 -1.21
C GLN A 20 -0.88 -11.34 -0.84
N LEU A 21 -0.42 -10.24 -1.43
CA LEU A 21 -0.99 -8.91 -1.21
C LEU A 21 -2.41 -8.76 -1.77
N GLU A 22 -2.70 -9.37 -2.92
CA GLU A 22 -4.03 -9.29 -3.53
C GLU A 22 -5.02 -10.34 -2.97
N ARG A 23 -4.52 -11.39 -2.30
CA ARG A 23 -5.36 -12.41 -1.63
C ARG A 23 -6.12 -11.77 -0.47
N GLY A 24 -7.44 -11.66 -0.58
CA GLY A 24 -8.28 -10.97 0.42
C GLY A 24 -8.27 -9.44 0.27
N GLY A 25 -7.51 -8.89 -0.69
CA GLY A 25 -7.36 -7.46 -0.88
C GLY A 25 -8.65 -6.72 -1.27
N ARG A 26 -9.65 -7.42 -1.82
CA ARG A 26 -10.94 -6.83 -2.22
C ARG A 26 -11.72 -6.22 -1.05
N GLU A 27 -11.64 -6.83 0.13
CA GLU A 27 -12.29 -6.29 1.34
C GLU A 27 -11.53 -5.06 1.85
N VAL A 28 -10.20 -5.13 1.82
CA VAL A 28 -9.30 -4.05 2.24
C VAL A 28 -9.50 -2.78 1.42
N VAL A 29 -9.65 -2.91 0.10
CA VAL A 29 -9.90 -1.78 -0.82
C VAL A 29 -11.38 -1.43 -0.94
N LYS A 30 -12.26 -2.10 -0.18
CA LYS A 30 -13.72 -1.88 -0.23
C LYS A 30 -14.27 -1.99 -1.66
N LEU A 31 -13.89 -3.06 -2.37
CA LEU A 31 -14.17 -3.37 -3.78
C LEU A 31 -13.52 -2.41 -4.80
N ASP A 32 -13.66 -1.10 -4.61
CA ASP A 32 -13.01 -0.07 -5.43
C ASP A 32 -12.55 1.11 -4.58
N TRP A 33 -11.26 1.15 -4.20
CA TRP A 33 -10.74 2.20 -3.33
C TRP A 33 -10.88 3.61 -3.93
N ARG A 34 -11.02 3.74 -5.26
CA ARG A 34 -11.16 5.02 -5.95
C ARG A 34 -12.51 5.68 -5.65
N GLU A 35 -13.50 4.92 -5.21
CA GLU A 35 -14.81 5.42 -4.79
C GLU A 35 -14.81 5.86 -3.31
N HIS A 36 -13.81 5.46 -2.53
CA HIS A 36 -13.70 5.74 -1.09
C HIS A 36 -12.71 6.87 -0.76
N ILE A 37 -12.14 7.52 -1.78
CA ILE A 37 -11.27 8.69 -1.64
C ILE A 37 -12.00 9.99 -2.01
N THR A 38 -11.45 11.12 -1.60
CA THR A 38 -12.00 12.44 -1.88
C THR A 38 -11.99 12.76 -3.38
N VAL A 39 -12.98 13.51 -3.84
CA VAL A 39 -13.14 13.90 -5.25
C VAL A 39 -11.92 14.63 -5.83
N PRO A 40 -11.26 15.57 -5.10
CA PRO A 40 -10.03 16.20 -5.60
C PRO A 40 -8.92 15.17 -5.87
N LEU A 41 -8.68 14.26 -4.92
CA LEU A 41 -7.67 13.20 -5.07
C LEU A 41 -8.01 12.24 -6.21
N GLN A 42 -9.28 11.85 -6.34
CA GLN A 42 -9.74 10.97 -7.41
C GLN A 42 -9.52 11.60 -8.79
N THR A 43 -9.81 12.90 -8.91
CA THR A 43 -9.65 13.66 -10.16
C THR A 43 -8.17 13.82 -10.53
N ASP A 44 -7.33 14.10 -9.54
CA ASP A 44 -5.90 14.22 -9.72
C ASP A 44 -5.23 12.88 -10.11
N LEU A 45 -5.69 11.76 -9.56
CA LEU A 45 -5.20 10.42 -9.93
C LEU A 45 -5.56 10.05 -11.38
N ARG A 46 -6.76 10.41 -11.85
CA ARG A 46 -7.22 10.12 -13.22
C ARG A 46 -6.37 10.80 -14.31
N LYS A 47 -5.70 11.92 -14.01
CA LYS A 47 -4.94 12.71 -15.00
C LYS A 47 -3.69 12.00 -15.51
N PHE A 48 -2.98 11.28 -14.64
CA PHE A 48 -1.61 10.83 -14.93
C PHE A 48 -1.47 9.33 -15.12
N ARG A 49 -2.34 8.51 -14.52
CA ARG A 49 -2.22 7.06 -14.60
C ARG A 49 -3.55 6.35 -14.32
N SER A 50 -3.80 5.28 -15.07
CA SER A 50 -4.89 4.35 -14.76
C SER A 50 -4.49 3.44 -13.61
N TYR A 51 -5.16 3.58 -12.47
CA TYR A 51 -5.05 2.67 -11.34
C TYR A 51 -6.24 1.70 -11.29
N LYS A 52 -5.98 0.45 -10.92
CA LYS A 52 -6.98 -0.58 -10.67
C LYS A 52 -7.57 -0.41 -9.26
N GLY A 53 -8.86 -0.06 -9.21
CA GLY A 53 -9.59 0.18 -7.97
C GLY A 53 -9.72 -1.02 -7.03
N GLY A 54 -9.71 -2.23 -7.59
CA GLY A 54 -9.76 -3.47 -6.79
C GLY A 54 -8.41 -3.98 -6.33
N SER A 55 -7.31 -3.25 -6.56
CA SER A 55 -5.94 -3.73 -6.27
C SER A 55 -5.33 -2.98 -5.09
N VAL A 56 -4.88 -3.75 -4.10
CA VAL A 56 -4.14 -3.22 -2.94
C VAL A 56 -2.79 -2.65 -3.39
N ARG A 57 -2.11 -3.33 -4.32
CA ARG A 57 -0.87 -2.84 -4.92
C ARG A 57 -1.03 -1.45 -5.52
N ASP A 58 -2.09 -1.25 -6.30
CA ASP A 58 -2.32 0.03 -6.97
C ASP A 58 -2.70 1.15 -5.99
N LEU A 59 -3.38 0.83 -4.88
CA LEU A 59 -3.62 1.77 -3.78
C LEU A 59 -2.30 2.21 -3.12
N LEU A 60 -1.44 1.26 -2.74
CA LEU A 60 -0.13 1.56 -2.15
C LEU A 60 0.74 2.40 -3.10
N ARG A 61 0.71 2.08 -4.41
CA ARG A 61 1.41 2.84 -5.44
C ARG A 61 0.86 4.27 -5.57
N ALA A 62 -0.45 4.45 -5.52
CA ALA A 62 -1.06 5.77 -5.53
C ALA A 62 -0.64 6.60 -4.30
N MET A 63 -0.67 6.01 -3.10
CA MET A 63 -0.20 6.64 -1.87
C MET A 63 1.27 7.08 -1.98
N ARG A 64 2.15 6.17 -2.44
CA ARG A 64 3.58 6.46 -2.63
C ARG A 64 3.80 7.61 -3.62
N ASN A 65 3.11 7.58 -4.75
CA ASN A 65 3.20 8.63 -5.76
C ASN A 65 2.75 9.99 -5.22
N LYS A 66 1.64 10.04 -4.48
CA LYS A 66 1.12 11.29 -3.90
C LYS A 66 1.99 11.82 -2.77
N LYS A 67 2.58 10.94 -1.96
CA LYS A 67 3.59 11.33 -0.96
C LYS A 67 4.83 11.94 -1.63
N HIS A 68 5.35 11.30 -2.68
CA HIS A 68 6.56 11.76 -3.38
C HIS A 68 6.36 13.13 -4.04
N HIS A 69 5.23 13.33 -4.71
CA HIS A 69 4.91 14.57 -5.41
C HIS A 69 4.07 15.56 -4.58
N TYR A 70 4.01 15.40 -3.25
CA TYR A 70 3.07 16.15 -2.41
C TYR A 70 3.15 17.67 -2.60
N ARG A 71 4.37 18.22 -2.72
CA ARG A 71 4.60 19.67 -2.91
C ARG A 71 4.13 20.19 -4.27
N GLU A 72 4.01 19.32 -5.26
CA GLU A 72 3.57 19.64 -6.63
C GLU A 72 2.05 19.47 -6.80
N LEU A 73 1.35 18.94 -5.78
CA LEU A 73 -0.08 18.72 -5.85
C LEU A 73 -0.85 20.05 -5.81
N PRO A 74 -2.03 20.12 -6.46
CA PRO A 74 -2.93 21.26 -6.31
C PRO A 74 -3.30 21.52 -4.84
N PRO A 75 -3.51 22.77 -4.41
CA PRO A 75 -3.85 23.11 -3.03
C PRO A 75 -5.08 22.36 -2.49
N GLU A 76 -6.11 22.19 -3.32
CA GLU A 76 -7.31 21.41 -2.99
C GLU A 76 -7.01 19.94 -2.63
N VAL A 77 -6.00 19.34 -3.27
CA VAL A 77 -5.61 17.95 -3.00
C VAL A 77 -4.80 17.89 -1.71
N GLN A 78 -3.87 18.83 -1.51
CA GLN A 78 -3.07 18.96 -0.28
C GLN A 78 -3.97 19.17 0.94
N GLU A 79 -4.98 20.04 0.84
CA GLU A 79 -5.94 20.29 1.92
C GLU A 79 -6.72 19.03 2.30
N THR A 80 -7.17 18.25 1.31
CA THR A 80 -7.89 16.99 1.61
C THR A 80 -7.00 15.90 2.19
N LEU A 81 -5.72 15.84 1.78
CA LEU A 81 -4.76 14.85 2.27
C LEU A 81 -4.19 15.22 3.64
N GLY A 82 -4.13 16.52 3.95
CA GLY A 82 -3.52 17.06 5.15
C GLY A 82 -1.99 17.01 5.12
N SER A 83 -1.37 17.47 6.21
CA SER A 83 0.08 17.56 6.34
C SER A 83 0.78 16.20 6.35
N ILE A 84 2.03 16.17 5.87
CA ILE A 84 2.91 15.00 5.96
C ILE A 84 3.76 15.10 7.23
N PRO A 85 3.96 13.99 7.99
CA PRO A 85 3.50 12.63 7.67
C PRO A 85 2.12 12.26 8.22
N ASP A 86 1.68 12.90 9.30
CA ASP A 86 0.64 12.35 10.18
C ASP A 86 -0.75 12.38 9.55
N ASP A 87 -1.23 13.54 9.08
CA ASP A 87 -2.57 13.65 8.48
C ASP A 87 -2.68 12.81 7.21
N PHE A 88 -1.63 12.78 6.40
CA PHE A 88 -1.57 11.98 5.18
C PHE A 88 -1.78 10.49 5.50
N VAL A 89 -1.11 9.96 6.52
CA VAL A 89 -1.28 8.56 6.92
C VAL A 89 -2.68 8.34 7.48
N CYS A 90 -3.14 9.22 8.37
CA CYS A 90 -4.48 9.19 8.96
C CYS A 90 -5.58 9.21 7.90
N TYR A 91 -5.42 9.97 6.81
CA TYR A 91 -6.38 10.03 5.71
C TYR A 91 -6.66 8.64 5.12
N PHE A 92 -5.61 7.86 4.86
CA PHE A 92 -5.73 6.53 4.26
C PHE A 92 -6.14 5.48 5.29
N THR A 93 -5.58 5.50 6.50
CA THR A 93 -5.92 4.50 7.53
C THR A 93 -7.33 4.68 8.07
N ALA A 94 -7.86 5.90 8.14
CA ALA A 94 -9.27 6.14 8.48
C ALA A 94 -10.23 5.57 7.42
N ARG A 95 -9.85 5.62 6.14
CA ARG A 95 -10.68 5.13 5.01
C ARG A 95 -10.52 3.63 4.78
N PHE A 96 -9.32 3.10 5.00
CA PHE A 96 -8.93 1.71 4.77
C PHE A 96 -8.28 1.14 6.04
N PRO A 97 -9.07 0.88 7.10
CA PRO A 97 -8.54 0.50 8.42
C PRO A 97 -7.74 -0.80 8.40
N GLN A 98 -8.08 -1.73 7.50
CA GLN A 98 -7.37 -3.01 7.36
C GLN A 98 -6.09 -2.91 6.52
N LEU A 99 -5.83 -1.78 5.84
CA LEU A 99 -4.73 -1.66 4.87
C LEU A 99 -3.37 -1.94 5.49
N LEU A 100 -3.10 -1.35 6.66
CA LEU A 100 -1.79 -1.49 7.30
C LEU A 100 -1.55 -2.94 7.75
N LEU A 101 -2.51 -3.52 8.47
CA LEU A 101 -2.41 -4.89 9.00
C LEU A 101 -2.33 -5.92 7.87
N HIS A 102 -3.16 -5.75 6.83
CA HIS A 102 -3.13 -6.59 5.64
C HIS A 102 -1.79 -6.53 4.92
N THR A 103 -1.28 -5.31 4.70
CA THR A 103 0.01 -5.10 4.04
C THR A 103 1.14 -5.72 4.87
N TYR A 104 1.09 -5.58 6.19
CA TYR A 104 2.06 -6.18 7.10
C TYR A 104 2.08 -7.71 6.98
N HIS A 105 0.92 -8.38 7.08
CA HIS A 105 0.88 -9.83 6.92
C HIS A 105 1.29 -10.30 5.53
N ALA A 106 0.93 -9.56 4.48
CA ALA A 106 1.31 -9.91 3.12
C ALA A 106 2.83 -9.77 2.87
N MET A 107 3.46 -8.77 3.48
CA MET A 107 4.89 -8.50 3.33
C MET A 107 5.77 -9.35 4.26
N HIS A 108 5.18 -10.20 5.10
CA HIS A 108 5.91 -11.12 5.97
C HIS A 108 6.83 -12.07 5.18
N ILE A 109 6.48 -12.42 3.94
CA ILE A 109 7.36 -13.22 3.06
C ILE A 109 8.70 -12.52 2.77
N CYS A 110 8.76 -11.20 2.92
CA CYS A 110 9.99 -10.41 2.76
C CYS A 110 10.70 -10.15 4.10
N CYS A 111 10.27 -10.74 5.23
CA CYS A 111 10.80 -10.38 6.55
C CYS A 111 12.32 -10.62 6.69
N HIS A 112 12.89 -11.60 5.96
CA HIS A 112 14.33 -11.85 5.93
C HIS A 112 15.12 -10.82 5.12
N GLU A 113 14.46 -10.06 4.25
CA GLU A 113 15.14 -9.04 3.46
C GLU A 113 15.59 -7.91 4.39
N ARG A 114 16.84 -7.45 4.21
CA ARG A 114 17.46 -6.41 5.03
C ARG A 114 16.64 -5.12 5.14
N LEU A 115 15.84 -4.83 4.12
CA LEU A 115 14.93 -3.67 4.07
C LEU A 115 13.78 -3.79 5.07
N PHE A 116 13.35 -5.02 5.40
CA PHE A 116 12.17 -5.28 6.22
C PHE A 116 12.47 -5.71 7.67
N GLN A 117 13.73 -5.97 8.00
CA GLN A 117 14.15 -6.40 9.35
C GLN A 117 13.72 -5.44 10.47
N HIS A 118 13.58 -4.15 10.19
CA HIS A 118 13.12 -3.18 11.19
C HIS A 118 11.60 -3.22 11.45
N TYR A 119 10.84 -4.00 10.66
CA TYR A 119 9.39 -4.15 10.80
C TYR A 119 8.97 -5.51 11.40
N TYR A 120 9.85 -6.51 11.41
CA TYR A 120 9.55 -7.87 11.90
C TYR A 120 10.59 -8.31 12.93
N ASP A 121 10.15 -8.92 14.02
CA ASP A 121 11.05 -9.53 15.01
C ASP A 121 11.70 -10.81 14.47
N GLU A 122 12.88 -11.18 14.99
CA GLU A 122 13.63 -12.37 14.53
C GLU A 122 12.81 -13.68 14.59
N ASP A 123 11.90 -13.83 15.57
CA ASP A 123 10.99 -14.99 15.67
C ASP A 123 10.04 -15.13 14.47
N SER A 124 9.71 -14.01 13.80
CA SER A 124 8.86 -14.00 12.61
C SER A 124 9.58 -14.58 11.38
N ALA A 125 10.92 -14.50 11.35
CA ALA A 125 11.75 -15.06 10.29
C ALA A 125 11.80 -16.60 10.35
N GLU A 126 11.69 -17.20 11.53
CA GLU A 126 11.70 -18.66 11.69
C GLU A 126 10.38 -19.30 11.22
N LEU A 127 9.22 -18.68 11.50
CA LEU A 127 7.92 -19.16 11.04
C LEU A 127 7.75 -19.15 9.51
N SER A 128 8.40 -18.22 8.82
CA SER A 128 8.30 -18.10 7.37
C SER A 128 9.15 -19.13 6.62
N LEU A 129 10.22 -19.66 7.22
CA LEU A 129 11.01 -20.78 6.68
C LEU A 129 10.36 -22.15 6.95
N ALA A 130 9.56 -22.27 8.01
CA ALA A 130 8.88 -23.51 8.38
C ALA A 130 7.65 -23.84 7.49
N GLY A 131 7.15 -22.89 6.71
CA GLY A 131 5.94 -23.03 5.88
C GLY A 131 6.13 -23.78 4.55
N ASP A 132 7.36 -24.08 4.14
CA ASP A 132 7.69 -24.67 2.83
C ASP A 132 7.71 -26.23 2.84
N THR A 133 7.06 -26.88 3.81
CA THR A 133 7.00 -28.36 3.87
C THR A 133 5.57 -28.89 3.99
N VAL A 134 4.82 -28.92 2.87
CA VAL A 134 3.81 -29.95 2.52
C VAL A 134 3.70 -30.08 1.01
#